data_AF-A0A1V4LIV1-F1
#
_entry.id   AF-A0A1V4LIV1-F1
#
_cell.length_a   1.000
_cell.length_b   1.000
_cell.length_c   1.000
_cell.angle_alpha   90.00
_cell.angle_beta   90.00
_cell.angle_gamma   90.00
#
_symmetry.space_group_name_H-M   'P 1'
#
loop_
_entity.id
_entity.type
_entity.pdbx_description
1 polymer ?
#
loop_
_entity_poly.entity_id
_entity_poly.type
_entity_poly.pdbx_seq_one_letter_code
_entity_poly.pdbx_strand_id
1 'polypeptide(L)'
;MNNDLINRHVLNVTIQFISFRGTLEAFVGYVTHSMGDSAPSIADVIHYLIKAETHKELLNWDVGIWRNTDGSWSLVSLATPPDIEQMRYRLEHFPISNTQCRWCLQDAKRLADNDLIVEKDIKGLPVHNSRCHKICMKPWLTMRNQVARADAQTTPQKASLI
;
A
#
# COMPACT_ATOMS: atom_id res chain seq x y z
N MET A 1 13.49 -0.75 24.01
CA MET A 1 13.40 -0.97 22.55
C MET A 1 13.04 0.36 21.91
N ASN A 2 13.78 0.80 20.89
CA ASN A 2 13.53 2.08 20.22
C ASN A 2 12.50 1.87 19.09
N ASN A 3 11.24 2.15 19.36
CA ASN A 3 10.13 1.91 18.43
C ASN A 3 10.23 2.78 17.17
N ASP A 4 10.65 4.05 17.30
CA ASP A 4 10.86 4.95 16.16
C ASP A 4 11.91 4.42 15.20
N LEU A 5 13.01 3.86 15.74
CA LEU A 5 14.03 3.23 14.92
C LEU A 5 13.42 2.04 14.15
N ILE A 6 12.68 1.15 14.83
CA ILE A 6 12.00 0.02 14.17
C ILE A 6 11.07 0.53 13.07
N ASN A 7 10.19 1.49 13.36
CA ASN A 7 9.23 2.02 12.40
C ASN A 7 9.90 2.64 11.18
N ARG A 8 11.00 3.37 11.36
CA ARG A 8 11.79 3.92 10.25
C ARG A 8 12.38 2.82 9.35
N HIS A 9 12.90 1.75 9.94
CA HIS A 9 13.43 0.62 9.18
C HIS A 9 12.32 -0.20 8.51
N VAL A 10 11.17 -0.34 9.16
CA VAL A 10 9.95 -0.92 8.56
C VAL A 10 9.53 -0.12 7.34
N LEU A 11 9.47 1.21 7.43
CA LEU A 11 9.16 2.09 6.29
C LEU A 11 10.17 1.90 5.15
N ASN A 12 11.48 1.93 5.45
CA ASN A 12 12.53 1.78 4.44
C ASN A 12 12.40 0.45 3.68
N VAL A 13 12.22 -0.66 4.40
CA VAL A 13 12.00 -1.99 3.80
C VAL A 13 10.72 -2.00 2.96
N THR A 14 9.65 -1.40 3.47
CA THR A 14 8.36 -1.33 2.78
C THR A 14 8.45 -0.56 1.46
N ILE A 15 9.19 0.54 1.42
CA ILE A 15 9.43 1.33 0.19
C ILE A 15 10.17 0.48 -0.85
N GLN A 16 11.21 -0.26 -0.44
CA GLN A 16 12.00 -1.08 -1.35
C GLN A 16 11.18 -2.18 -2.02
N PHE A 17 10.30 -2.85 -1.26
CA PHE A 17 9.46 -3.91 -1.81
C PHE A 17 8.20 -3.41 -2.50
N ILE A 18 7.75 -2.19 -2.19
CA ILE A 18 6.41 -1.63 -2.49
C ILE A 18 5.29 -2.42 -1.80
N SER A 19 5.32 -3.74 -1.93
CA SER A 19 4.45 -4.68 -1.24
C SER A 19 5.18 -6.02 -1.02
N PHE A 20 4.93 -6.64 0.12
CA PHE A 20 5.41 -7.96 0.46
C PHE A 20 4.26 -8.77 1.06
N ARG A 21 4.14 -10.05 0.67
CA ARG A 21 3.22 -11.01 1.29
C ARG A 21 3.98 -12.28 1.63
N GLY A 22 3.89 -12.71 2.89
CA GLY A 22 4.64 -13.87 3.36
C GLY A 22 4.47 -14.12 4.85
N THR A 23 5.49 -14.68 5.48
CA THR A 23 5.53 -14.85 6.94
C THR A 23 6.03 -13.58 7.61
N LEU A 24 5.61 -13.36 8.86
CA LEU A 24 6.05 -12.18 9.62
C LEU A 24 7.55 -12.28 9.93
N GLU A 25 8.05 -13.48 10.18
CA GLU A 25 9.45 -13.80 10.41
C GLU A 25 10.33 -13.37 9.23
N ALA A 26 9.90 -13.64 7.99
CA ALA A 26 10.65 -13.25 6.80
C ALA A 26 10.75 -11.73 6.68
N PHE A 27 9.64 -11.02 6.90
CA PHE A 27 9.62 -9.56 6.93
C PHE A 27 10.57 -9.00 8.01
N VAL A 28 10.46 -9.53 9.23
CA VAL A 28 11.29 -9.07 10.35
C VAL A 28 12.76 -9.32 10.08
N GLY A 29 13.12 -10.41 9.40
CA GLY A 29 14.49 -10.66 8.95
C GLY A 29 15.05 -9.52 8.09
N TYR A 30 14.27 -8.99 7.14
CA TYR A 30 14.68 -7.83 6.35
C TYR A 30 14.82 -6.55 7.19
N VAL A 31 13.89 -6.33 8.12
CA VAL A 31 13.91 -5.16 9.02
C VAL A 31 15.15 -5.21 9.91
N THR A 32 15.40 -6.32 10.60
CA THR A 32 16.55 -6.47 11.50
C THR A 32 17.86 -6.40 10.72
N HIS A 33 17.92 -6.97 9.51
CA HIS A 33 19.09 -6.86 8.65
C HIS A 33 19.38 -5.39 8.29
N SER A 34 18.35 -4.61 7.98
CA SER A 34 18.50 -3.18 7.69
C SER A 34 18.99 -2.34 8.87
N MET A 35 18.80 -2.80 10.12
CA MET A 35 19.22 -2.14 11.36
C MET A 35 20.68 -2.46 11.76
N GLY A 36 21.28 -3.49 11.15
CA GLY A 36 22.64 -3.95 11.46
C GLY A 36 22.80 -4.41 12.91
N ASP A 37 23.97 -4.17 13.50
CA ASP A 37 24.35 -4.64 14.84
C ASP A 37 23.49 -4.05 15.98
N SER A 38 22.70 -3.01 15.70
CA SER A 38 21.80 -2.37 16.66
C SER A 38 20.40 -3.00 16.74
N ALA A 39 20.15 -4.03 15.92
CA ALA A 39 18.85 -4.68 15.84
C ALA A 39 18.46 -5.38 17.17
N PRO A 40 17.24 -5.16 17.68
CA PRO A 40 16.66 -6.03 18.69
C PRO A 40 16.53 -7.47 18.17
N SER A 41 16.23 -8.41 19.07
CA SER A 41 15.99 -9.79 18.64
C SER A 41 14.78 -9.87 17.69
N ILE A 42 14.81 -10.83 16.75
CA ILE A 42 13.68 -11.08 15.83
C ILE A 42 12.38 -11.28 16.61
N ALA A 43 12.43 -11.98 17.75
CA ALA A 43 11.27 -12.23 18.60
C ALA A 43 10.66 -10.93 19.17
N ASP A 44 11.50 -9.98 19.59
CA ASP A 44 11.03 -8.68 20.09
C ASP A 44 10.35 -7.86 19.01
N VAL A 45 10.94 -7.84 17.80
CA VAL A 45 10.39 -7.10 16.66
C VAL A 45 9.08 -7.75 16.18
N ILE A 46 9.00 -9.08 16.14
CA ILE A 46 7.73 -9.80 15.90
C ILE A 46 6.69 -9.43 16.94
N HIS A 47 7.03 -9.53 18.23
CA HIS A 47 6.11 -9.23 19.33
C HIS A 47 5.61 -7.78 19.27
N TYR A 48 6.45 -6.85 18.84
CA TYR A 48 6.05 -5.47 18.58
C TYR A 48 5.07 -5.36 17.40
N LEU A 49 5.38 -5.99 16.28
CA LEU A 49 4.63 -5.87 15.03
C LEU A 49 3.29 -6.61 15.02
N ILE A 50 3.06 -7.59 15.90
CA ILE A 50 1.74 -8.26 15.98
C ILE A 50 0.67 -7.41 16.69
N LYS A 51 1.07 -6.33 17.39
CA LYS A 51 0.16 -5.50 18.18
C LYS A 51 -0.68 -4.60 17.28
N ALA A 52 -1.96 -4.51 17.56
CA ALA A 52 -2.89 -3.67 16.80
C ALA A 52 -2.55 -2.17 16.92
N GLU A 53 -1.97 -1.76 18.05
CA GLU A 53 -1.51 -0.39 18.30
C GLU A 53 -0.36 -0.03 17.34
N THR A 54 0.58 -0.95 17.15
CA THR A 54 1.69 -0.79 16.20
C THR A 54 1.18 -0.65 14.77
N HIS A 55 0.14 -1.40 14.38
CA HIS A 55 -0.44 -1.27 13.04
C HIS A 55 -1.04 0.12 12.82
N LYS A 56 -1.72 0.67 13.83
CA LYS A 56 -2.27 2.03 13.77
C LYS A 56 -1.16 3.08 13.69
N GLU A 57 -0.07 2.88 14.43
CA GLU A 57 1.08 3.77 14.41
C GLU A 57 1.76 3.78 13.04
N LEU A 58 2.02 2.60 12.46
CA LEU A 58 2.65 2.45 11.15
C LEU A 58 1.86 3.11 10.01
N LEU A 59 0.53 3.25 10.13
CA LEU A 59 -0.27 4.02 9.16
C LEU A 59 0.14 5.49 9.11
N ASN A 60 0.65 6.07 10.21
CA ASN A 60 1.18 7.45 10.22
C ASN A 60 2.55 7.55 9.54
N TRP A 61 3.19 6.41 9.28
CA TRP A 61 4.43 6.29 8.54
C TRP A 61 4.18 5.84 7.10
N ASP A 62 2.94 5.91 6.61
CA ASP A 62 2.53 5.40 5.29
C ASP A 62 2.86 3.91 5.08
N VAL A 63 2.80 3.10 6.14
CA VAL A 63 2.99 1.65 6.08
C VAL A 63 1.71 0.93 6.49
N GLY A 64 1.21 0.07 5.61
CA GLY A 64 0.14 -0.86 5.90
C GLY A 64 0.70 -2.22 6.29
N ILE A 65 0.33 -2.73 7.47
CA ILE A 65 0.60 -4.10 7.89
C ILE A 65 -0.69 -4.76 8.38
N TRP A 66 -0.94 -6.00 7.94
CA TRP A 66 -2.10 -6.76 8.39
C TRP A 66 -1.89 -8.26 8.16
N ARG A 67 -2.71 -9.05 8.86
CA ARG A 67 -2.81 -10.49 8.64
C ARG A 67 -3.94 -10.78 7.65
N ASN A 68 -3.63 -11.51 6.59
CA ASN A 68 -4.58 -11.95 5.57
C ASN A 68 -5.44 -13.12 6.08
N THR A 69 -6.55 -13.36 5.38
CA THR A 69 -7.50 -14.42 5.72
C THR A 69 -6.88 -15.83 5.65
N ASP A 70 -5.86 -16.04 4.81
CA ASP A 70 -5.10 -17.31 4.74
C ASP A 70 -4.02 -17.47 5.83
N GLY A 71 -3.92 -16.49 6.75
CA GLY A 71 -2.96 -16.48 7.84
C GLY A 71 -1.60 -15.86 7.50
N SER A 72 -1.32 -15.56 6.23
CA SER A 72 -0.12 -14.82 5.81
C SER A 72 -0.16 -13.36 6.25
N TRP A 73 0.97 -12.67 6.20
CA TRP A 73 1.07 -11.24 6.50
C TRP A 73 1.33 -10.45 5.22
N SER A 74 0.72 -9.27 5.15
CA SER A 74 0.98 -8.29 4.12
C SER A 74 1.61 -7.05 4.72
N LEU A 75 2.65 -6.56 4.04
CA LEU A 75 3.33 -5.29 4.30
C LEU A 75 3.27 -4.49 3.01
N VAL A 76 2.77 -3.26 3.06
CA VAL A 76 2.52 -2.46 1.86
C VAL A 76 2.86 -1.00 2.10
N SER A 77 3.57 -0.42 1.14
CA SER A 77 3.80 1.03 1.10
C SER A 77 2.50 1.72 0.72
N LEU A 78 2.06 2.66 1.54
CA LEU A 78 0.89 3.50 1.30
C LEU A 78 1.27 4.86 0.73
N ALA A 79 2.56 5.15 0.58
CA ALA A 79 3.04 6.36 -0.08
C ALA A 79 2.77 6.29 -1.58
N THR A 80 2.27 7.39 -2.14
CA THR A 80 2.19 7.56 -3.60
C THR A 80 3.60 7.71 -4.19
N PRO A 81 3.83 7.28 -5.45
CA PRO A 81 5.06 7.59 -6.17
C PRO A 81 5.39 9.09 -6.08
N PRO A 82 6.69 9.48 -6.10
CA PRO A 82 7.07 10.88 -5.89
C PRO A 82 6.79 11.78 -7.10
N ASP A 83 6.57 11.22 -8.29
CA ASP A 83 6.34 11.98 -9.52
C ASP A 83 5.04 11.56 -10.23
N ILE A 84 4.46 12.50 -11.00
CA ILE A 84 3.19 12.31 -11.70
C ILE A 84 3.29 11.27 -12.82
N GLU A 85 4.44 11.14 -13.49
CA GLU A 85 4.61 10.20 -14.60
C GLU A 85 4.58 8.75 -14.12
N GLN A 86 5.23 8.43 -13.00
CA GLN A 86 5.16 7.13 -12.33
C GLN A 86 3.75 6.84 -11.82
N MET A 87 3.03 7.86 -11.33
CA MET A 87 1.61 7.70 -10.97
C MET A 87 0.76 7.34 -12.18
N ARG A 88 0.91 8.06 -13.32
CA ARG A 88 0.22 7.76 -14.58
C ARG A 88 0.51 6.34 -15.02
N TYR A 89 1.78 5.97 -15.08
CA TYR A 89 2.21 4.62 -15.42
C TYR A 89 1.50 3.57 -14.55
N ARG A 90 1.48 3.74 -13.22
CA ARG A 90 0.81 2.79 -12.32
C ARG A 90 -0.72 2.76 -12.50
N LEU A 91 -1.34 3.89 -12.84
CA LEU A 91 -2.79 3.94 -13.12
C LEU A 91 -3.14 3.19 -14.41
N GLU A 92 -2.29 3.26 -15.43
CA GLU A 92 -2.48 2.60 -16.73
C GLU A 92 -2.27 1.09 -16.67
N HIS A 93 -1.44 0.60 -15.75
CA HIS A 93 -1.14 -0.83 -15.64
C HIS A 93 -2.21 -1.57 -14.83
N PHE A 94 -3.03 -2.36 -15.53
CA PHE A 94 -4.06 -3.19 -14.93
C PHE A 94 -3.46 -4.43 -14.25
N PRO A 95 -4.01 -4.86 -13.09
CA PRO A 95 -3.70 -6.16 -12.54
C PRO A 95 -4.03 -7.24 -13.55
N ILE A 96 -3.22 -8.30 -13.57
CA ILE A 96 -3.33 -9.42 -14.51
C ILE A 96 -4.57 -10.27 -14.17
N SER A 97 -5.04 -10.22 -12.92
CA SER A 97 -6.22 -10.91 -12.43
C SER A 97 -7.18 -9.97 -11.70
N ASN A 98 -8.49 -10.27 -11.75
CA ASN A 98 -9.52 -9.60 -10.95
C ASN A 98 -9.44 -9.94 -9.44
N THR A 99 -8.57 -10.87 -9.06
CA THR A 99 -8.27 -11.23 -7.66
C THR A 99 -7.10 -10.45 -7.08
N GLN A 100 -6.47 -9.56 -7.86
CA GLN A 100 -5.35 -8.74 -7.41
C GLN A 100 -5.82 -7.35 -6.94
N CYS A 101 -5.18 -6.86 -5.89
CA CYS A 101 -5.36 -5.48 -5.45
C CYS A 101 -4.75 -4.51 -6.46
N ARG A 102 -5.50 -3.48 -6.85
CA ARG A 102 -5.04 -2.46 -7.81
C ARG A 102 -3.86 -1.63 -7.31
N TRP A 103 -3.74 -1.46 -5.99
CA TRP A 103 -2.62 -0.78 -5.37
C TRP A 103 -1.40 -1.69 -5.22
N CYS A 104 -1.47 -2.73 -4.39
CA CYS A 104 -0.29 -3.52 -4.03
C CYS A 104 -0.03 -4.72 -4.95
N LEU A 105 -0.88 -4.98 -5.95
CA LEU A 105 -0.79 -6.11 -6.89
C LEU A 105 -0.76 -7.50 -6.25
N GLN A 106 -0.90 -7.60 -4.92
CA GLN A 106 -1.01 -8.86 -4.22
C GLN A 106 -2.30 -9.57 -4.61
N ASP A 107 -2.16 -10.85 -4.94
CA ASP A 107 -3.26 -11.71 -5.36
C ASP A 107 -3.95 -12.34 -4.14
N ALA A 108 -5.21 -11.96 -3.90
CA ALA A 108 -6.05 -12.54 -2.86
C ALA A 108 -6.57 -13.95 -3.21
N LYS A 109 -6.32 -14.42 -4.44
CA LYS A 109 -6.73 -15.73 -4.95
C LYS A 109 -8.23 -15.98 -4.69
N ARG A 110 -8.56 -17.14 -4.12
CA ARG A 110 -9.94 -17.55 -3.78
C ARG A 110 -10.59 -16.69 -2.67
N LEU A 111 -9.83 -15.81 -2.02
CA LEU A 111 -10.29 -14.96 -0.91
C LEU A 111 -10.50 -13.51 -1.35
N ALA A 112 -10.44 -13.22 -2.65
CA ALA A 112 -10.63 -11.88 -3.20
C ALA A 112 -11.93 -11.19 -2.75
N ASP A 113 -13.02 -11.96 -2.57
CA ASP A 113 -14.30 -11.40 -2.12
C ASP A 113 -14.33 -11.01 -0.64
N ASN A 114 -13.41 -11.54 0.16
CA ASN A 114 -13.25 -11.17 1.57
C ASN A 114 -12.18 -10.08 1.75
N ASP A 115 -11.06 -10.19 1.04
CA ASP A 115 -9.89 -9.34 1.28
C ASP A 115 -9.95 -8.03 0.46
N LEU A 116 -10.65 -8.01 -0.68
CA LEU A 116 -10.70 -6.87 -1.59
C LEU A 116 -12.08 -6.21 -1.68
N ILE A 117 -12.09 -4.90 -1.47
CA ILE A 117 -13.24 -4.04 -1.71
C ILE A 117 -13.25 -3.50 -3.14
N VAL A 118 -14.44 -3.47 -3.74
CA VAL A 118 -14.65 -2.93 -5.08
C VAL A 118 -14.52 -1.41 -5.06
N GLU A 119 -13.74 -0.85 -5.98
CA GLU A 119 -13.68 0.59 -6.19
C GLU A 119 -15.01 1.10 -6.75
N LYS A 120 -15.46 2.25 -6.26
CA LYS A 120 -16.64 2.95 -6.77
C LYS A 120 -16.23 4.26 -7.44
N ASP A 121 -16.90 4.59 -8.53
CA ASP A 121 -16.75 5.87 -9.21
C ASP A 121 -17.47 7.00 -8.45
N ILE A 122 -17.44 8.22 -9.02
CA ILE A 122 -18.10 9.40 -8.45
C ILE A 122 -19.63 9.28 -8.35
N LYS A 123 -20.24 8.34 -9.09
CA LYS A 123 -21.68 8.04 -9.05
C LYS A 123 -21.99 6.87 -8.11
N GLY A 124 -20.98 6.33 -7.43
CA GLY A 124 -21.12 5.17 -6.55
C GLY A 124 -21.21 3.82 -7.30
N LEU A 125 -20.97 3.81 -8.62
CA LEU A 125 -21.01 2.60 -9.44
C LEU A 125 -19.67 1.87 -9.38
N PRO A 126 -19.67 0.52 -9.37
CA PRO A 126 -18.45 -0.28 -9.44
C PRO A 126 -17.57 0.08 -10.65
N VAL A 127 -16.28 0.30 -10.41
CA VAL A 127 -15.28 0.42 -11.48
C VAL A 127 -14.87 -0.99 -11.92
N HIS A 128 -14.95 -1.24 -13.23
CA HIS A 128 -14.65 -2.56 -13.80
C HIS A 128 -13.20 -3.00 -13.47
N ASN A 129 -13.06 -4.24 -13.00
CA ASN A 129 -11.77 -4.85 -12.62
C ASN A 129 -10.89 -3.99 -11.70
N SER A 130 -11.51 -3.18 -10.84
CA SER A 130 -10.79 -2.38 -9.86
C SER A 130 -11.23 -2.73 -8.45
N ARG A 131 -10.34 -3.42 -7.74
CA ARG A 131 -10.53 -3.82 -6.35
C ARG A 131 -9.27 -3.50 -5.56
N CYS A 132 -9.43 -3.09 -4.32
CA CYS A 132 -8.31 -2.79 -3.43
C CYS A 132 -8.51 -3.44 -2.07
N HIS A 133 -7.42 -3.75 -1.36
CA HIS A 133 -7.53 -3.95 0.09
C HIS A 133 -8.04 -2.66 0.74
N LYS A 134 -8.75 -2.79 1.86
CA LYS A 134 -9.36 -1.66 2.58
C LYS A 134 -8.37 -0.53 2.85
N ILE A 135 -7.16 -0.85 3.32
CA ILE A 135 -6.14 0.15 3.63
C ILE A 135 -5.46 0.73 2.38
N CYS A 136 -5.46 -0.02 1.28
CA CYS A 136 -4.89 0.39 0.01
C CYS A 136 -5.79 1.37 -0.76
N MET A 137 -7.09 1.43 -0.43
CA MET A 137 -8.05 2.26 -1.16
C MET A 137 -7.74 3.76 -1.05
N LYS A 138 -7.38 4.24 0.14
CA LYS A 138 -7.06 5.66 0.36
C LYS A 138 -5.91 6.14 -0.53
N PRO A 139 -4.71 5.51 -0.51
CA PRO A 139 -3.61 5.98 -1.35
C PRO A 139 -3.87 5.79 -2.84
N TRP A 140 -4.63 4.75 -3.23
CA TRP A 140 -5.10 4.59 -4.60
C TRP A 140 -5.94 5.78 -5.09
N LEU A 141 -6.95 6.19 -4.30
CA LEU A 141 -7.78 7.35 -4.64
C LEU A 141 -7.00 8.66 -4.60
N THR A 142 -6.06 8.82 -3.66
CA THR A 142 -5.15 9.99 -3.63
C THR A 142 -4.33 10.09 -4.92
N MET A 143 -3.72 9.01 -5.37
CA MET A 143 -2.93 8.95 -6.61
C MET A 143 -3.79 9.30 -7.83
N ARG A 144 -4.98 8.72 -7.95
CA ARG A 144 -5.95 9.07 -9.01
C ARG A 144 -6.27 10.56 -9.04
N ASN A 145 -6.51 11.15 -7.88
CA ASN A 145 -6.85 12.57 -7.77
C ASN A 145 -5.66 13.48 -8.10
N GLN A 146 -4.43 13.10 -7.75
CA GLN A 146 -3.23 13.85 -8.10
C GLN A 146 -3.02 13.90 -9.62
N VAL A 147 -3.14 12.76 -10.30
CA VAL A 147 -3.03 12.69 -11.77
C VAL A 147 -4.15 13.47 -12.45
N ALA A 148 -5.40 13.29 -12.02
CA ALA A 148 -6.54 14.02 -12.60
C ALA A 148 -6.39 15.56 -12.48
N ARG A 149 -5.84 16.05 -11.36
CA ARG A 149 -5.54 17.48 -11.18
C ARG A 149 -4.44 17.97 -12.12
N ALA A 150 -3.38 17.17 -12.30
CA ALA A 150 -2.31 17.50 -13.23
C ALA A 150 -2.83 17.59 -14.67
N ASP A 151 -3.66 16.64 -15.10
CA ASP A 151 -4.27 16.63 -16.45
C ASP A 151 -5.19 17.83 -16.71
N ALA A 152 -5.96 18.23 -15.70
CA ALA A 152 -6.83 19.41 -15.78
C ALA A 152 -6.04 20.72 -15.94
N GLN A 153 -4.82 20.80 -15.40
CA GLN A 153 -3.94 21.97 -15.55
C GLN A 153 -3.29 22.04 -16.94
N THR A 154 -3.02 20.89 -17.57
CA THR A 154 -2.42 20.83 -18.90
C THR A 154 -3.43 20.96 -20.04
N THR A 155 -4.73 20.87 -19.75
CA THR A 155 -5.77 21.10 -20.76
C THR A 155 -5.95 22.60 -20.97
N PRO A 156 -5.73 23.16 -22.17
CA PRO A 156 -5.99 24.58 -22.41
C PRO A 156 -7.46 24.85 -22.10
N GLN A 157 -7.72 25.78 -21.17
CA GLN A 157 -9.07 26.28 -20.95
C GLN A 157 -9.57 26.77 -22.31
N LYS A 158 -10.61 26.11 -22.86
CA LYS A 158 -11.34 26.68 -23.99
C LYS A 158 -11.73 28.08 -23.56
N ALA A 159 -11.18 29.10 -24.23
CA ALA A 159 -11.63 30.46 -24.08
C ALA A 159 -13.15 30.42 -24.24
N SER A 160 -13.86 30.69 -23.15
CA SER A 160 -15.31 30.81 -23.18
C SER A 160 -15.60 31.95 -24.16
N LEU A 161 -16.17 31.63 -25.32
CA LEU A 161 -16.67 32.60 -26.28
C LEU A 161 -17.84 33.32 -25.59
N ILE A 162 -17.52 34.45 -24.95
CA ILE A 162 -18.46 35.51 -24.59
C ILE A 162 -17.97 36.76 -25.30
#